data_AF-A0A2D4MZJ0-F1
#
_entry.id   AF-A0A2D4MZJ0-F1
#
_cell.length_a   1.000
_cell.length_b   1.000
_cell.length_c   1.000
_cell.angle_alpha   90.00
_cell.angle_beta   90.00
_cell.angle_gamma   90.00
#
_symmetry.space_group_name_H-M   'P 1'
#
loop_
_entity.id
_entity.type
_entity.pdbx_description
1 polymer ?
#
loop_
_entity_poly.entity_id
_entity_poly.type
_entity_poly.pdbx_seq_one_letter_code
_entity_poly.pdbx_strand_id
1 'polypeptide(L)'
;TIMTWARSKPLDPEDPEIPFTEEDYRRRKHHLNFVEHINAEKTIIKLGKTNRNKFGTYVVASGAQYGAEERLLHYFFKLSWLGETPAIPCFGDGRNVVPTIHITDLAAKK
;
A
#
# COMPACT_ATOMS: atom_id res chain seq x y z
N THR A 1 -0.95 1.60 4.57
CA THR A 1 -0.34 1.88 3.24
C THR A 1 0.60 0.75 2.86
N ILE A 2 0.79 0.41 1.57
CA ILE A 2 1.65 -0.71 1.14
C ILE A 2 3.08 -0.64 1.71
N MET A 3 3.60 0.58 1.90
CA MET A 3 4.96 0.80 2.39
C MET A 3 5.17 0.41 3.86
N THR A 4 4.10 0.13 4.61
CA THR A 4 4.20 -0.50 5.94
C THR A 4 4.57 -1.99 5.88
N TRP A 5 4.57 -2.57 4.68
CA TRP A 5 4.92 -3.95 4.40
C TRP A 5 6.20 -4.10 3.55
N ALA A 6 6.78 -3.01 3.05
CA ALA A 6 7.83 -3.01 2.02
C ALA A 6 9.12 -3.79 2.36
N ARG A 7 9.39 -4.10 3.63
CA ARG A 7 10.57 -4.88 4.06
C ARG A 7 10.21 -6.25 4.61
N SER A 8 8.95 -6.65 4.49
CA SER A 8 8.46 -7.96 4.91
C SER A 8 9.01 -9.02 3.96
N LYS A 9 9.45 -10.14 4.50
CA LYS A 9 9.86 -11.28 3.68
C LYS A 9 8.60 -12.02 3.20
N PRO A 10 8.65 -12.72 2.05
CA PRO A 10 7.60 -13.64 1.64
C PRO A 10 7.26 -14.64 2.76
N LEU A 11 6.02 -15.10 2.78
CA LEU A 11 5.55 -16.09 3.76
C LEU A 11 6.28 -17.43 3.58
N ASP A 12 6.52 -17.81 2.33
CA ASP A 12 7.33 -18.95 1.93
C ASP A 12 8.44 -18.49 0.97
N PRO A 13 9.73 -18.76 1.25
CA PRO A 13 10.81 -18.50 0.31
C PRO A 13 10.71 -19.26 -1.02
N GLU A 14 10.08 -20.44 -1.02
CA GLU A 14 9.93 -21.31 -2.19
C GLU A 14 8.67 -20.97 -3.01
N ASP A 15 7.71 -20.26 -2.41
CA ASP A 15 6.52 -19.72 -3.07
C ASP A 15 6.31 -18.23 -2.72
N PRO A 16 7.02 -17.32 -3.42
CA PRO A 16 6.92 -15.88 -3.16
C PRO A 16 5.59 -15.25 -3.58
N GLU A 17 4.71 -15.96 -4.30
CA GLU A 17 3.43 -15.43 -4.79
C GLU A 17 2.33 -15.52 -3.73
N ILE A 18 2.56 -16.23 -2.62
CA ILE A 18 1.58 -16.34 -1.54
C ILE A 18 1.27 -14.93 -1.00
N PRO A 19 0.00 -14.48 -1.07
CA PRO A 19 -0.37 -13.15 -0.63
C PRO A 19 -0.37 -13.06 0.89
N PHE A 20 0.00 -11.89 1.41
CA PHE A 20 -0.17 -11.60 2.84
C PHE A 20 -1.65 -11.52 3.20
N THR A 21 -2.00 -12.07 4.35
CA THR A 21 -3.34 -11.98 4.94
C THR A 21 -3.37 -11.01 6.11
N GLU A 22 -4.57 -10.72 6.62
CA GLU A 22 -4.72 -9.89 7.82
C GLU A 22 -4.01 -10.54 9.03
N GLU A 23 -3.96 -11.88 9.12
CA GLU A 23 -3.30 -12.58 10.23
C GLU A 23 -1.78 -12.30 10.28
N ASP A 24 -1.19 -11.95 9.14
CA ASP A 24 0.24 -11.68 8.99
C ASP A 24 0.64 -10.27 9.42
N TYR A 25 -0.31 -9.40 9.80
CA TYR A 25 -0.02 -7.99 10.13
C TYR A 25 1.03 -7.84 11.24
N ARG A 26 1.17 -8.83 12.12
CA ARG A 26 2.16 -8.84 13.21
C ARG A 26 3.58 -9.08 12.73
N ARG A 27 3.74 -9.74 11.58
CA ARG A 27 5.04 -10.11 10.97
C ARG A 27 5.59 -9.04 10.04
N ARG A 28 4.78 -8.03 9.69
CA ARG A 28 5.13 -6.98 8.73
C ARG A 28 6.35 -6.18 9.16
N LYS A 29 7.16 -5.78 8.18
CA LYS A 29 8.28 -4.85 8.35
C LYS A 29 8.08 -3.66 7.40
N HIS A 30 8.03 -2.47 8.00
CA HIS A 30 7.81 -1.23 7.28
C HIS A 30 9.11 -0.67 6.69
N HIS A 31 8.97 0.14 5.64
CA HIS A 31 10.04 1.01 5.19
C HIS A 31 10.39 2.06 6.28
N LEU A 32 11.64 2.53 6.31
CA LEU A 32 12.09 3.49 7.33
C LEU A 32 11.31 4.81 7.28
N ASN A 33 11.00 5.30 6.08
CA ASN A 33 10.20 6.52 5.88
C ASN A 33 8.72 6.38 6.30
N PHE A 34 8.28 5.19 6.72
CA PHE A 34 6.87 4.89 7.04
C PHE A 34 6.64 4.51 8.50
N VAL A 35 7.59 4.81 9.39
CA VAL A 35 7.46 4.62 10.85
C VAL A 35 6.22 5.32 11.39
N GLU A 36 5.98 6.58 11.00
CA GLU A 36 4.82 7.35 11.50
C GLU A 36 3.48 6.75 11.06
N HIS A 37 3.42 6.13 9.89
CA HIS A 37 2.21 5.44 9.43
C HIS A 37 1.91 4.23 10.33
N ILE A 38 2.93 3.45 10.68
CA ILE A 38 2.79 2.33 11.64
C ILE A 38 2.35 2.82 13.01
N ASN A 39 2.91 3.94 13.50
CA ASN A 39 2.55 4.51 14.79
C ASN A 39 1.09 4.98 14.82
N ALA A 40 0.64 5.62 13.75
CA ALA A 40 -0.77 6.02 13.57
C ALA A 40 -1.70 4.80 13.61
N GLU A 41 -1.39 3.75 12.84
CA GLU A 41 -2.19 2.51 12.84
C GLU A 41 -2.28 1.88 14.23
N LYS A 42 -1.15 1.74 14.94
CA LYS A 42 -1.13 1.22 16.33
C LYS A 42 -1.98 2.07 17.27
N THR A 43 -1.94 3.38 17.12
CA THR A 43 -2.69 4.33 17.94
C THR A 43 -4.19 4.19 17.71
N ILE A 44 -4.63 4.14 16.45
CA ILE A 44 -6.04 3.95 16.07
C ILE A 44 -6.58 2.62 16.60
N ILE A 45 -5.81 1.54 16.50
CA ILE A 45 -6.19 0.22 17.03
C ILE A 45 -6.31 0.26 18.56
N LYS A 46 -5.37 0.91 19.25
CA LYS A 46 -5.42 1.06 20.71
C LYS A 46 -6.66 1.85 21.14
N LEU A 47 -6.92 2.98 20.50
CA LEU A 47 -8.06 3.85 20.79
C LEU A 47 -9.40 3.15 20.58
N GLY A 48 -9.54 2.39 19.50
CA GLY A 48 -10.75 1.60 19.24
C GLY A 48 -10.95 0.50 20.28
N LYS A 49 -9.86 -0.16 20.72
CA LYS A 49 -9.94 -1.17 21.79
C LYS A 49 -10.32 -0.57 23.15
N THR A 50 -9.85 0.63 23.48
CA THR A 50 -10.12 1.28 24.77
C THR A 50 -11.45 2.03 24.81
N ASN A 51 -11.96 2.51 23.68
CA ASN A 51 -13.15 3.36 23.61
C ASN A 51 -14.29 2.73 22.79
N ARG A 52 -14.45 1.40 22.87
CA ARG A 52 -15.42 0.64 22.04
C ARG A 52 -16.85 1.18 22.07
N ASN A 53 -17.27 1.76 23.20
CA ASN A 53 -18.62 2.30 23.37
C ASN A 53 -18.81 3.71 22.78
N LYS A 54 -17.73 4.35 22.29
CA LYS A 54 -17.76 5.71 21.74
C LYS A 54 -17.61 5.71 20.22
N PHE A 55 -16.72 4.87 19.69
CA PHE A 55 -16.46 4.79 18.25
C PHE A 55 -15.84 3.45 17.86
N GLY A 56 -16.11 2.99 16.64
CA GLY A 56 -15.39 1.90 15.98
C GLY A 56 -14.19 2.44 15.21
N THR A 57 -13.11 1.65 15.13
CA THR A 57 -11.94 2.00 14.33
C THR A 57 -11.58 0.88 13.37
N TYR A 58 -11.08 1.27 12.19
CA TYR A 58 -10.64 0.37 11.14
C TYR A 58 -9.34 0.89 10.54
N VAL A 59 -8.45 -0.03 10.19
CA VAL A 59 -7.23 0.26 9.42
C VAL A 59 -7.35 -0.54 8.13
N VAL A 60 -7.30 0.13 6.99
CA VAL A 60 -7.45 -0.51 5.68
C VAL A 60 -6.11 -0.47 4.94
N ALA A 61 -5.61 -1.64 4.57
CA ALA A 61 -4.41 -1.79 3.75
C ALA A 61 -4.81 -2.02 2.28
N SER A 62 -5.13 -0.96 1.55
CA SER A 62 -5.71 -1.05 0.19
C SER A 62 -4.71 -1.11 -0.97
N GLY A 63 -3.41 -1.28 -0.70
CA GLY A 63 -2.38 -1.20 -1.76
C GLY A 63 -2.12 0.23 -2.23
N ALA A 64 -1.58 0.37 -3.44
CA ALA A 64 -1.35 1.65 -4.10
C ALA A 64 -2.61 2.13 -4.84
N GLN A 65 -3.05 3.35 -4.55
CA GLN A 65 -4.27 3.91 -5.13
C GLN A 65 -3.97 4.62 -6.45
N TYR A 66 -4.86 4.45 -7.43
CA TYR A 66 -4.82 5.15 -8.72
C TYR A 66 -6.22 5.60 -9.16
N GLY A 67 -6.32 6.42 -10.20
CA GLY A 67 -7.57 7.05 -10.66
C GLY A 67 -7.84 8.45 -10.09
N ALA A 68 -8.64 9.24 -10.83
CA ALA A 68 -9.15 10.57 -10.49
C ALA A 68 -8.16 11.52 -9.77
N GLU A 69 -7.26 12.16 -10.54
CA GLU A 69 -6.15 13.02 -10.05
C GLU A 69 -5.01 12.23 -9.37
N GLU A 70 -4.38 11.39 -10.18
CA GLU A 70 -3.38 10.41 -9.76
C GLU A 70 -2.15 11.02 -9.08
N ARG A 71 -1.64 10.39 -8.02
CA ARG A 71 -0.34 10.75 -7.41
C ARG A 71 0.79 9.84 -7.86
N LEU A 72 0.62 8.51 -7.78
CA LEU A 72 1.71 7.56 -8.00
C LEU A 72 2.05 7.39 -9.49
N LEU A 73 1.05 7.13 -10.34
CA LEU A 73 1.29 6.88 -11.77
C LEU A 73 1.41 8.18 -12.59
N HIS A 74 1.09 9.33 -11.99
CA HIS A 74 1.15 10.62 -12.66
C HIS A 74 2.51 10.92 -13.30
N TYR A 75 3.60 10.53 -12.64
CA TYR A 75 4.94 10.66 -13.20
C TYR A 75 5.06 9.93 -14.56
N PHE A 76 4.61 8.69 -14.63
CA PHE A 76 4.65 7.89 -15.85
C PHE A 76 3.72 8.47 -16.93
N PHE A 77 2.49 8.85 -16.57
CA PHE A 77 1.56 9.47 -17.51
C PHE A 77 2.07 10.79 -18.07
N LYS A 78 2.67 11.64 -17.23
CA LYS A 78 3.28 12.89 -17.68
C LYS A 78 4.42 12.64 -18.67
N LEU A 79 5.31 11.68 -18.38
CA LEU A 79 6.39 11.32 -19.29
C LEU A 79 5.87 10.78 -20.62
N SER A 80 4.91 9.85 -20.58
CA SER A 80 4.27 9.31 -21.78
C SER A 80 3.59 10.40 -22.62
N TRP A 81 2.96 11.37 -21.95
CA TRP A 81 2.27 12.47 -22.62
C TRP A 81 3.22 13.46 -23.29
N LEU A 82 4.30 13.85 -22.62
CA LEU A 82 5.24 14.83 -23.15
C LEU A 82 6.11 14.25 -24.28
N GLY A 83 6.36 12.94 -24.27
CA GLY A 83 7.16 12.27 -25.31
C GLY A 83 8.64 12.69 -25.34
N GLU A 84 9.12 13.37 -24.29
CA GLU A 84 10.48 13.89 -24.19
C GLU A 84 11.53 12.79 -23.94
N THR A 85 11.09 11.61 -23.48
CA THR A 85 11.95 10.45 -23.24
C THR A 85 11.68 9.36 -24.28
N PRO A 86 12.73 8.72 -24.85
CA PRO A 86 12.57 7.71 -25.90
C PRO A 86 11.82 6.45 -25.43
N ALA A 87 11.80 6.22 -24.11
CA ALA A 87 11.00 5.18 -23.46
C ALA A 87 10.66 5.62 -22.02
N ILE A 88 9.65 5.00 -21.44
CA ILE A 88 9.29 5.20 -20.03
C ILE A 88 10.32 4.49 -19.15
N PRO A 89 10.91 5.17 -18.14
CA PRO A 89 11.92 4.57 -17.29
C PRO A 89 11.34 3.44 -16.46
N CYS A 90 12.04 2.29 -16.47
CA CYS A 90 11.74 1.16 -15.61
C CYS A 90 12.63 1.22 -14.36
N PHE A 91 12.02 1.31 -13.18
CA PHE A 91 12.75 1.28 -11.92
C PHE A 91 13.02 -0.17 -11.49
N GLY A 92 14.29 -0.51 -11.29
CA GLY A 92 14.71 -1.89 -10.99
C GLY A 92 14.76 -2.74 -12.25
N ASP A 93 14.41 -4.02 -12.13
CA ASP A 93 14.48 -5.01 -13.21
C ASP A 93 13.16 -5.20 -13.97
N GLY A 94 12.13 -4.43 -13.63
CA GLY A 94 10.81 -4.51 -14.26
C GLY A 94 9.95 -5.68 -13.78
N ARG A 95 10.39 -6.45 -12.79
CA ARG A 95 9.63 -7.58 -12.22
C ARG A 95 8.85 -7.20 -10.96
N ASN A 96 8.69 -5.90 -10.70
CA ASN A 96 7.98 -5.40 -9.52
C ASN A 96 6.48 -5.67 -9.64
N VAL A 97 5.92 -6.42 -8.70
CA VAL A 97 4.47 -6.58 -8.56
C VAL A 97 3.97 -5.64 -7.46
N VAL A 98 3.18 -4.64 -7.84
CA VAL A 98 2.63 -3.65 -6.90
C VAL A 98 1.11 -3.81 -6.84
N PRO A 99 0.52 -4.26 -5.73
CA PRO A 99 -0.93 -4.32 -5.57
C PRO A 99 -1.51 -2.91 -5.66
N THR A 100 -2.42 -2.72 -6.61
CA THR A 100 -3.07 -1.44 -6.90
C THR A 100 -4.59 -1.57 -6.81
N ILE A 101 -5.27 -0.46 -6.49
CA ILE A 101 -6.73 -0.37 -6.49
C ILE A 101 -7.17 0.96 -7.06
N HIS A 102 -8.19 0.96 -7.92
CA HIS A 102 -8.76 2.20 -8.44
C HIS A 102 -9.56 2.91 -7.34
N ILE A 103 -9.52 4.24 -7.29
CA ILE A 103 -10.13 5.01 -6.21
C ILE A 103 -11.65 4.84 -6.13
N THR A 104 -12.31 4.63 -7.27
CA THR A 104 -13.76 4.35 -7.29
C THR A 104 -14.08 3.02 -6.65
N ASP A 105 -13.23 2.00 -6.86
CA ASP A 105 -13.43 0.66 -6.31
C ASP A 105 -13.14 0.66 -4.82
N LEU A 106 -12.13 1.42 -4.39
CA LEU A 106 -11.85 1.63 -2.96
C LEU A 106 -12.99 2.36 -2.25
N ALA A 107 -13.62 3.34 -2.92
CA ALA A 107 -14.73 4.11 -2.37
C ALA A 107 -16.10 3.44 -2.53
N ALA A 108 -16.18 2.37 -3.32
CA ALA A 108 -17.43 1.66 -3.56
C ALA A 108 -17.99 1.11 -2.25
N LYS A 109 -19.28 1.33 -2.02
CA LYS A 109 -20.01 0.65 -0.94
C LYS A 109 -20.18 -0.81 -1.36
N LYS A 110 -19.72 -1.74 -0.52
CA LYS A 110 -20.24 -3.12 -0.53
C LYS A 110 -21.67 -3.13 -0.02
#